data_AF-A0A923XZI9-F1
#
_entry.id   AF-A0A923XZI9-F1
#
_cell.length_a   1.000
_cell.length_b   1.000
_cell.length_c   1.000
_cell.angle_alpha   90.00
_cell.angle_beta   90.00
_cell.angle_gamma   90.00
#
_symmetry.space_group_name_H-M   'P 1'
#
loop_
_entity.id
_entity.type
_entity.pdbx_description
1 polymer ?
#
loop_
_entity_poly.entity_id
_entity_poly.type
_entity_poly.pdbx_seq_one_letter_code
_entity_poly.pdbx_strand_id
1 'polypeptide(L)'
;MVDIATRVWNHKWKIDPIVRSLIDTDFYKLLMCQSIYRNKPDTTVQFSLINRTTSIRLADEIDEGELREQLDHVRSLSLTRGESTWLRGNTFYGKRQMFRSDFMEWFEKLRLPPYSLEKRDGQYELTFEGKWPEVMLWEIPALSILMELRSRHVLEKLGRFEIEVLYARAMTKLWEKITRLRAIEGLRIADFGTRRRHSFLWQDWSVQAMIEGLEGKFTGTS
;
A
#
# COMPACT_ATOMS: atom_id res chain seq x y z
N MET A 1 12.36 -4.60 -17.37
CA MET A 1 12.40 -3.75 -16.16
C MET A 1 11.45 -2.59 -16.41
N VAL A 2 10.50 -2.31 -15.52
CA VAL A 2 9.51 -1.24 -15.73
C VAL A 2 10.23 0.10 -15.70
N ASP A 3 10.11 0.90 -16.75
CA ASP A 3 10.57 2.29 -16.75
C ASP A 3 9.64 3.13 -15.88
N ILE A 4 10.01 3.30 -14.61
CA ILE A 4 9.24 4.05 -13.62
C ILE A 4 9.05 5.51 -14.09
N ALA A 5 10.09 6.11 -14.68
CA ALA A 5 10.04 7.50 -15.14
C ALA A 5 9.05 7.64 -16.30
N THR A 6 9.10 6.75 -17.29
CA THR A 6 8.12 6.75 -18.40
C THR A 6 6.71 6.47 -17.90
N ARG A 7 6.52 5.58 -16.92
CA ARG A 7 5.19 5.30 -16.38
C ARG A 7 4.62 6.48 -15.59
N VAL A 8 5.46 7.19 -14.84
CA VAL A 8 5.09 8.43 -14.13
C VAL A 8 4.75 9.55 -15.11
N TRP A 9 5.51 9.68 -16.20
CA TRP A 9 5.26 10.68 -17.24
C TRP A 9 4.01 10.38 -18.10
N ASN A 10 3.66 9.11 -18.28
CA ASN A 10 2.55 8.72 -19.13
C ASN A 10 1.19 8.87 -18.43
N HIS A 11 0.61 10.06 -18.52
CA HIS A 11 -0.71 10.40 -17.97
C HIS A 11 -1.92 9.84 -18.76
N LYS A 12 -1.73 8.92 -19.72
CA LYS A 12 -2.77 8.53 -20.70
C LYS A 12 -3.84 7.54 -20.21
N TRP A 13 -3.99 7.31 -18.90
CA TRP A 13 -4.91 6.31 -18.38
C TRP A 13 -6.14 6.93 -17.74
N LYS A 14 -7.32 6.38 -18.04
CA LYS A 14 -8.61 6.82 -17.49
C LYS A 14 -8.67 6.70 -15.96
N ILE A 15 -7.96 5.73 -15.40
CA ILE A 15 -7.55 5.60 -13.99
C ILE A 15 -6.23 4.81 -13.97
N ASP A 16 -5.16 5.33 -13.37
CA ASP A 16 -3.98 4.50 -13.00
C ASP A 16 -4.12 4.12 -11.52
N PRO A 17 -4.67 2.93 -11.21
CA PRO A 17 -5.06 2.55 -9.85
C PRO A 17 -3.83 2.41 -8.95
N ILE A 18 -3.81 3.10 -7.82
CA ILE A 18 -2.67 3.10 -6.88
C ILE A 18 -2.58 1.76 -6.14
N VAL A 19 -3.72 1.27 -5.65
CA VAL A 19 -3.85 0.00 -4.95
C VAL A 19 -4.13 -1.07 -5.99
N ARG A 20 -3.28 -2.10 -6.06
CA ARG A 20 -3.32 -3.09 -7.16
C ARG A 20 -4.22 -4.28 -6.87
N SER A 21 -4.42 -4.62 -5.60
CA SER A 21 -5.33 -5.69 -5.18
C SER A 21 -5.69 -5.59 -3.69
N LEU A 22 -6.60 -6.44 -3.20
CA LEU A 22 -6.94 -6.49 -1.77
C LEU A 22 -5.77 -6.95 -0.88
N ILE A 23 -4.76 -7.61 -1.46
CA ILE A 23 -3.56 -8.04 -0.74
C ILE A 23 -2.35 -7.14 -1.00
N ASP A 24 -2.54 -5.99 -1.65
CA ASP A 24 -1.60 -4.86 -1.64
C ASP A 24 -1.67 -4.14 -0.29
N THR A 25 -1.31 -4.86 0.77
CA THR A 25 -1.43 -4.48 2.18
C THR A 25 -0.39 -5.24 3.01
N ASP A 26 -0.20 -4.85 4.26
CA ASP A 26 0.74 -5.54 5.16
C ASP A 26 0.13 -6.86 5.69
N PHE A 27 0.88 -7.95 5.68
CA PHE A 27 0.44 -9.31 6.07
C PHE A 27 -0.15 -9.39 7.47
N TYR A 28 0.35 -8.58 8.42
CA TYR A 28 -0.21 -8.54 9.77
C TYR A 28 -1.69 -8.11 9.76
N LYS A 29 -2.14 -7.30 8.78
CA LYS A 29 -3.55 -6.93 8.63
C LYS A 29 -4.42 -8.14 8.34
N LEU A 30 -3.95 -9.07 7.52
CA LEU A 30 -4.68 -10.31 7.23
C LEU A 30 -4.74 -11.23 8.47
N LEU A 31 -3.62 -11.37 9.19
CA LEU A 31 -3.58 -12.15 10.43
C LEU A 31 -4.50 -11.57 11.51
N MET A 32 -4.44 -10.25 11.72
CA MET A 32 -5.32 -9.55 12.64
C MET A 32 -6.78 -9.66 12.21
N CYS A 33 -7.07 -9.49 10.91
CA CYS A 33 -8.42 -9.57 10.37
C CYS A 33 -9.03 -10.96 10.61
N GLN A 34 -8.29 -12.04 10.36
CA GLN A 34 -8.74 -13.38 10.72
C GLN A 34 -9.02 -13.54 12.22
N SER A 35 -8.16 -12.98 13.08
CA SER A 35 -8.37 -13.04 14.53
C SER A 35 -9.63 -12.29 14.95
N ILE A 36 -9.84 -11.09 14.41
CA ILE A 36 -11.00 -10.24 14.70
C ILE A 36 -12.28 -10.88 14.14
N TYR A 37 -12.24 -11.41 12.91
CA TYR A 37 -13.35 -12.14 12.30
C TYR A 37 -13.80 -13.32 13.16
N ARG A 38 -12.86 -14.05 13.76
CA ARG A 38 -13.19 -15.17 14.65
C ARG A 38 -13.76 -14.71 16.01
N ASN A 39 -13.15 -13.70 16.62
CA ASN A 39 -13.37 -13.40 18.04
C ASN A 39 -14.34 -12.24 18.29
N LYS A 40 -14.46 -11.32 17.33
CA LYS A 40 -15.22 -10.06 17.42
C LYS A 40 -15.87 -9.68 16.07
N PRO A 41 -16.54 -10.62 15.36
CA PRO A 41 -17.10 -10.36 14.02
C PRO A 41 -18.12 -9.22 14.01
N ASP A 42 -18.92 -9.09 15.06
CA ASP A 42 -20.03 -8.14 15.12
C ASP A 42 -19.66 -6.78 15.70
N THR A 43 -18.42 -6.59 16.15
CA THR A 43 -17.99 -5.31 16.75
C THR A 43 -17.94 -4.23 15.67
N THR A 44 -18.64 -3.13 15.91
CA THR A 44 -18.57 -1.93 15.07
C THR A 44 -17.47 -1.01 15.57
N VAL A 45 -16.64 -0.51 14.66
CA VAL A 45 -15.57 0.45 14.97
C VAL A 45 -15.52 1.53 13.90
N GLN A 46 -14.87 2.65 14.23
CA GLN A 46 -14.55 3.71 13.27
C GLN A 46 -13.04 3.90 13.20
N PHE A 47 -12.49 3.93 11.99
CA PHE A 47 -11.13 4.40 11.71
C PHE A 47 -11.20 5.81 11.16
N SER A 48 -10.24 6.66 11.53
CA SER A 48 -10.11 8.03 11.03
C SER A 48 -8.67 8.29 10.61
N LEU A 49 -8.51 8.86 9.41
CA LEU A 49 -7.24 9.40 8.96
C LEU A 49 -6.87 10.62 9.80
N ILE A 50 -5.60 10.70 10.22
CA ILE A 50 -5.09 11.88 10.93
C ILE A 50 -3.79 12.32 10.26
N ASN A 51 -3.81 13.51 9.66
CA ASN A 51 -2.58 14.20 9.30
C ASN A 51 -2.01 14.89 10.54
N ARG A 52 -0.89 14.38 11.04
CA ARG A 52 -0.21 14.93 12.23
C ARG A 52 0.65 16.16 11.89
N THR A 53 0.89 16.45 10.62
CA THR A 53 1.68 17.58 10.15
C THR A 53 0.77 18.62 9.51
N THR A 54 0.12 19.44 10.34
CA THR A 54 -0.93 20.39 9.92
C THR A 54 -0.44 21.49 8.99
N SER A 55 0.87 21.76 8.94
CA SER A 55 1.48 22.68 7.97
C SER A 55 1.41 22.17 6.53
N ILE A 56 1.28 20.86 6.33
CA ILE A 56 1.01 20.26 5.02
C ILE A 56 -0.50 20.16 4.86
N ARG A 57 -1.07 20.99 3.98
CA ARG A 57 -2.51 21.06 3.72
C ARG A 57 -2.89 20.06 2.63
N LEU A 58 -3.19 18.82 3.02
CA LEU A 58 -3.41 17.71 2.08
C LEU A 58 -4.52 17.99 1.06
N ALA A 59 -5.58 18.69 1.47
CA ALA A 59 -6.69 19.01 0.58
C ALA A 59 -6.40 20.17 -0.37
N ASP A 60 -5.24 20.80 -0.25
CA ASP A 60 -4.74 21.79 -1.21
C ASP A 60 -3.71 21.18 -2.18
N GLU A 61 -3.13 20.01 -1.84
CA GLU A 61 -2.20 19.26 -2.70
C GLU A 61 -2.89 18.15 -3.51
N ILE A 62 -3.90 17.48 -2.94
CA ILE A 62 -4.55 16.31 -3.54
C ILE A 62 -5.97 16.68 -3.94
N ASP A 63 -6.33 16.46 -5.21
CA ASP A 63 -7.69 16.66 -5.71
C ASP A 63 -8.67 15.69 -5.05
N GLU A 64 -9.84 16.19 -4.66
CA GLU A 64 -10.85 15.38 -3.96
C GLU A 64 -11.47 14.33 -4.89
N GLY A 65 -11.69 14.68 -6.16
CA GLY A 65 -12.22 13.78 -7.18
C GLY A 65 -11.27 12.60 -7.41
N GLU A 66 -9.98 12.87 -7.61
CA GLU A 66 -8.96 11.81 -7.74
C GLU A 66 -8.88 10.92 -6.51
N LEU A 67 -8.93 11.51 -5.30
CA LEU A 67 -8.94 10.74 -4.06
C LEU A 67 -10.17 9.81 -4.00
N ARG A 68 -11.36 10.32 -4.33
CA ARG A 68 -12.59 9.51 -4.37
C ARG A 68 -12.52 8.40 -5.41
N GLU A 69 -12.02 8.68 -6.61
CA GLU A 69 -11.85 7.67 -7.67
C GLU A 69 -10.95 6.51 -7.21
N GLN A 70 -9.85 6.81 -6.52
CA GLN A 70 -8.94 5.79 -6.00
C GLN A 70 -9.57 4.99 -4.85
N LEU A 71 -10.28 5.66 -3.92
CA LEU A 71 -10.99 4.98 -2.84
C LEU A 71 -12.13 4.09 -3.37
N ASP A 72 -12.90 4.57 -4.34
CA ASP A 72 -13.97 3.80 -4.97
C ASP A 72 -13.42 2.63 -5.80
N HIS A 73 -12.26 2.80 -6.44
CA HIS A 73 -11.55 1.68 -7.05
C HIS A 73 -11.24 0.58 -6.03
N VAL A 74 -10.71 0.91 -4.84
CA VAL A 74 -10.44 -0.09 -3.79
C VAL A 74 -11.71 -0.85 -3.39
N ARG A 75 -12.85 -0.17 -3.31
CA ARG A 75 -14.15 -0.82 -3.00
C ARG A 75 -14.61 -1.78 -4.09
N SER A 76 -14.17 -1.58 -5.33
CA SER A 76 -14.45 -2.50 -6.44
C SER A 76 -13.62 -3.78 -6.39
N LEU A 77 -12.50 -3.78 -5.65
CA LEU A 77 -11.58 -4.91 -5.57
C LEU A 77 -12.18 -6.09 -4.82
N SER A 78 -11.76 -7.28 -5.25
CA SER A 78 -12.09 -8.55 -4.65
C SER A 78 -10.91 -9.46 -4.75
N LEU A 79 -10.78 -10.41 -3.83
CA LEU A 79 -9.71 -11.39 -3.90
C LEU A 79 -9.84 -12.17 -5.21
N THR A 80 -8.80 -12.11 -6.04
CA THR A 80 -8.80 -12.87 -7.29
C THR A 80 -8.63 -14.36 -7.03
N ARG A 81 -8.97 -15.20 -8.00
CA ARG A 81 -8.76 -16.66 -7.90
C ARG A 81 -7.30 -17.03 -7.64
N GLY A 82 -6.36 -16.31 -8.26
CA GLY A 82 -4.92 -16.52 -8.07
C GLY A 82 -4.47 -16.20 -6.65
N GLU A 83 -4.90 -15.06 -6.12
CA GLU A 83 -4.56 -14.62 -4.75
C GLU A 83 -5.20 -15.52 -3.68
N SER A 84 -6.46 -15.94 -3.88
CA SER A 84 -7.12 -16.92 -3.02
C SER A 84 -6.34 -18.24 -2.98
N THR A 85 -5.98 -18.77 -4.15
CA THR A 85 -5.21 -20.01 -4.26
C THR A 85 -3.87 -19.89 -3.55
N TRP A 86 -3.19 -18.75 -3.73
CA TRP A 86 -1.91 -18.47 -3.08
C TRP A 86 -2.04 -18.39 -1.56
N LEU A 87 -3.00 -17.64 -1.02
CA LEU A 87 -3.22 -17.54 0.44
C LEU A 87 -3.58 -18.88 1.10
N ARG A 88 -4.37 -19.72 0.42
CA ARG A 88 -4.76 -21.06 0.93
C ARG A 88 -3.61 -22.06 0.86
N GLY A 89 -2.84 -22.03 -0.23
CA GLY A 89 -1.83 -23.04 -0.53
C GLY A 89 -0.45 -22.78 0.06
N ASN A 90 -0.09 -21.52 0.27
CA ASN A 90 1.27 -21.14 0.66
C ASN A 90 1.59 -21.46 2.13
N THR A 91 2.88 -21.56 2.44
CA THR A 91 3.41 -21.74 3.80
C THR A 91 3.88 -20.40 4.32
N PHE A 92 3.33 -19.97 5.45
CA PHE A 92 3.74 -18.73 6.11
C PHE A 92 4.32 -19.08 7.48
N TYR A 93 5.50 -18.56 7.80
CA TYR A 93 6.16 -18.83 9.09
C TYR A 93 6.24 -20.32 9.45
N GLY A 94 6.51 -21.18 8.46
CA GLY A 94 6.56 -22.64 8.63
C GLY A 94 5.21 -23.34 8.76
N LYS A 95 4.09 -22.59 8.73
CA LYS A 95 2.74 -23.14 8.83
C LYS A 95 2.04 -23.14 7.47
N ARG A 96 1.65 -24.34 7.02
CA ARG A 96 0.76 -24.53 5.87
C ARG A 96 -0.67 -24.13 6.25
N GLN A 97 -1.44 -23.61 5.29
CA GLN A 97 -2.84 -23.23 5.50
C GLN A 97 -2.98 -22.29 6.71
N MET A 98 -2.19 -21.21 6.72
CA MET A 98 -2.21 -20.21 7.80
C MET A 98 -3.61 -19.61 8.01
N PHE A 99 -4.36 -19.46 6.91
CA PHE A 99 -5.72 -18.93 6.91
C PHE A 99 -6.76 -20.05 6.94
N ARG A 100 -7.74 -19.91 7.83
CA ARG A 100 -8.85 -20.84 8.01
C ARG A 100 -9.81 -20.78 6.81
N SER A 101 -10.49 -21.88 6.53
CA SER A 101 -11.41 -21.98 5.40
C SER A 101 -12.56 -20.97 5.48
N ASP A 102 -13.18 -20.83 6.67
CA ASP A 102 -14.28 -19.90 6.93
C ASP A 102 -13.87 -18.43 6.71
N PHE A 103 -12.69 -18.05 7.21
CA PHE A 103 -12.13 -16.72 6.96
C PHE A 103 -11.91 -16.46 5.47
N MET A 104 -11.34 -17.43 4.75
CA MET A 104 -11.08 -17.26 3.32
C MET A 104 -12.36 -17.20 2.49
N GLU A 105 -13.40 -17.98 2.84
CA GLU A 105 -14.72 -17.90 2.17
C GLU A 105 -15.39 -16.54 2.38
N TRP A 106 -15.21 -15.93 3.56
CA TRP A 106 -15.65 -14.56 3.82
C TRP A 106 -14.80 -13.55 3.04
N PHE A 107 -13.46 -13.67 3.08
CA PHE A 107 -12.54 -12.72 2.48
C PHE A 107 -12.64 -12.68 0.94
N GLU A 108 -12.95 -13.81 0.30
CA GLU A 108 -13.25 -13.89 -1.14
C GLU A 108 -14.48 -13.08 -1.56
N LYS A 109 -15.46 -12.94 -0.66
CA LYS A 109 -16.71 -12.22 -0.92
C LYS A 109 -16.66 -10.76 -0.47
N LEU A 110 -15.63 -10.39 0.30
CA LEU A 110 -15.48 -9.06 0.85
C LEU A 110 -15.47 -8.00 -0.25
N ARG A 111 -16.18 -6.90 0.02
CA ARG A 111 -16.00 -5.60 -0.60
C ARG A 111 -15.80 -4.60 0.52
N LEU A 112 -14.85 -3.68 0.37
CA LEU A 112 -14.64 -2.70 1.43
C LEU A 112 -15.89 -1.81 1.58
N PRO A 113 -16.30 -1.51 2.83
CA PRO A 113 -17.50 -0.73 3.10
C PRO A 113 -17.32 0.72 2.65
N PRO A 114 -18.41 1.51 2.56
CA PRO A 114 -18.34 2.93 2.26
C PRO A 114 -17.41 3.70 3.21
N TYR A 115 -16.94 4.86 2.75
CA TYR A 115 -16.15 5.80 3.52
C TYR A 115 -16.87 7.16 3.59
N SER A 116 -16.56 7.96 4.61
CA SER A 116 -16.89 9.38 4.62
C SER A 116 -15.64 10.18 4.31
N LEU A 117 -15.76 11.19 3.45
CA LEU A 117 -14.67 12.09 3.11
C LEU A 117 -15.20 13.52 3.10
N GLU A 118 -14.62 14.36 3.93
CA GLU A 118 -14.93 15.79 4.02
C GLU A 118 -13.64 16.61 3.97
N LYS A 119 -13.73 17.81 3.37
CA LYS A 119 -12.65 18.80 3.40
C LYS A 119 -12.92 19.78 4.54
N ARG A 120 -11.97 19.91 5.48
CA ARG A 120 -12.01 20.90 6.57
C ARG A 120 -10.66 21.58 6.71
N ASP A 121 -10.64 22.91 6.61
CA ASP A 121 -9.44 23.74 6.73
C ASP A 121 -8.20 23.20 5.99
N GLY A 122 -8.35 22.88 4.69
CA GLY A 122 -7.24 22.38 3.87
C GLY A 122 -6.77 20.97 4.24
N GLN A 123 -7.48 20.25 5.09
CA GLN A 123 -7.26 18.85 5.43
C GLN A 123 -8.42 17.98 4.96
N TYR A 124 -8.15 16.68 4.79
CA TYR A 124 -9.18 15.67 4.58
C TYR A 124 -9.51 14.97 5.89
N GLU A 125 -10.79 14.97 6.24
CA GLU A 125 -11.37 14.10 7.26
C GLU A 125 -11.93 12.86 6.56
N LEU A 126 -11.13 11.80 6.56
CA LEU A 126 -11.48 10.51 5.95
C LEU A 126 -11.77 9.49 7.06
N THR A 127 -13.00 8.98 7.10
CA THR A 127 -13.43 8.00 8.10
C THR A 127 -14.04 6.75 7.48
N PHE A 128 -13.92 5.64 8.20
CA PHE A 128 -14.44 4.33 7.82
C PHE A 128 -15.16 3.73 9.02
N GLU A 129 -16.47 3.55 8.94
CA GLU A 129 -17.29 2.98 10.01
C GLU A 129 -17.98 1.70 9.54
N GLY A 130 -17.98 0.67 10.39
CA GLY A 130 -18.56 -0.63 10.05
C GLY A 130 -18.04 -1.76 10.92
N LYS A 131 -18.25 -3.01 10.47
CA LYS A 131 -17.76 -4.19 11.19
C LYS A 131 -16.24 -4.22 11.18
N TRP A 132 -15.66 -4.49 12.34
CA TRP A 132 -14.22 -4.40 12.54
C TRP A 132 -13.38 -5.19 11.52
N PRO A 133 -13.69 -6.46 11.17
CA PRO A 133 -12.93 -7.18 10.14
C PRO A 133 -12.90 -6.48 8.78
N GLU A 134 -13.96 -5.74 8.44
CA GLU A 134 -14.11 -5.05 7.16
C GLU A 134 -13.35 -3.73 7.16
N VAL A 135 -13.65 -2.84 8.11
CA VAL A 135 -13.08 -1.48 8.10
C VAL A 135 -11.61 -1.43 8.44
N MET A 136 -11.07 -2.40 9.17
CA MET A 136 -9.63 -2.42 9.49
C MET A 136 -8.73 -2.56 8.26
N LEU A 137 -9.28 -3.08 7.15
CA LEU A 137 -8.57 -3.30 5.90
C LEU A 137 -8.45 -2.01 5.07
N TRP A 138 -9.13 -0.93 5.47
CA TRP A 138 -8.96 0.39 4.85
C TRP A 138 -7.64 1.08 5.18
N GLU A 139 -7.01 0.77 6.32
CA GLU A 139 -5.85 1.54 6.82
C GLU A 139 -4.72 1.65 5.80
N ILE A 140 -4.26 0.52 5.25
CA ILE A 140 -3.10 0.52 4.35
C ILE A 140 -3.47 1.09 2.97
N PRO A 141 -4.57 0.65 2.31
CA PRO A 141 -5.01 1.25 1.05
C PRO A 141 -5.18 2.78 1.12
N ALA A 142 -5.86 3.30 2.14
CA ALA A 142 -6.10 4.73 2.29
C ALA A 142 -4.80 5.52 2.44
N LEU A 143 -3.85 5.03 3.25
CA LEU A 143 -2.56 5.68 3.44
C LEU A 143 -1.71 5.63 2.16
N SER A 144 -1.64 4.48 1.49
CA SER A 144 -0.90 4.32 0.23
C SER A 144 -1.45 5.23 -0.88
N ILE A 145 -2.78 5.38 -0.97
CA ILE A 145 -3.45 6.29 -1.92
C ILE A 145 -3.00 7.73 -1.68
N LEU A 146 -3.13 8.23 -0.45
CA LEU A 146 -2.77 9.61 -0.12
C LEU A 146 -1.29 9.90 -0.39
N MET A 147 -0.42 8.95 -0.06
CA MET A 147 1.01 9.09 -0.26
C MET A 147 1.38 9.11 -1.74
N GLU A 148 0.79 8.23 -2.55
CA GLU A 148 1.08 8.21 -3.99
C GLU A 148 0.41 9.38 -4.75
N LEU A 149 -0.81 9.79 -4.39
CA LEU A 149 -1.43 11.00 -4.96
C LEU A 149 -0.59 12.25 -4.68
N ARG A 150 -0.09 12.38 -3.45
CA ARG A 150 0.83 13.46 -3.11
C ARG A 150 2.12 13.41 -3.92
N SER A 151 2.71 12.22 -4.09
CA SER A 151 3.88 12.03 -4.96
C SER A 151 3.58 12.46 -6.40
N ARG A 152 2.42 12.07 -6.95
CA ARG A 152 1.98 12.46 -8.30
C ARG A 152 1.86 13.97 -8.44
N HIS A 153 1.17 14.64 -7.52
CA HIS A 153 1.02 16.10 -7.51
C HIS A 153 2.38 16.84 -7.49
N VAL A 154 3.35 16.35 -6.72
CA VAL A 154 4.69 16.96 -6.68
C VAL A 154 5.44 16.74 -8.00
N LEU A 155 5.32 15.55 -8.59
CA LEU A 155 6.03 15.17 -9.82
C LEU A 155 5.43 15.78 -11.09
N GLU A 156 4.14 16.12 -11.10
CA GLU A 156 3.47 16.79 -12.24
C GLU A 156 4.11 18.13 -12.62
N LYS A 157 4.83 18.75 -11.68
CA LYS A 157 5.51 20.04 -11.89
C LYS A 157 6.86 19.87 -12.61
N LEU A 158 7.32 18.63 -12.83
CA LEU A 158 8.61 18.31 -13.41
C LEU A 158 8.47 17.88 -14.87
N GLY A 159 9.42 18.29 -15.71
CA GLY A 159 9.54 17.78 -17.07
C GLY A 159 10.02 16.32 -17.10
N ARG A 160 9.78 15.61 -18.21
CA ARG A 160 10.19 14.21 -18.40
C ARG A 160 11.64 13.94 -18.02
N PHE A 161 12.57 14.76 -18.52
CA PHE A 161 13.99 14.58 -18.25
C PHE A 161 14.33 14.78 -16.77
N GLU A 162 13.66 15.72 -16.10
CA GLU A 162 13.84 15.93 -14.66
C GLU A 162 13.36 14.74 -13.84
N ILE A 163 12.26 14.09 -14.25
CA ILE A 163 11.74 12.86 -13.65
C ILE A 163 12.74 11.71 -13.85
N GLU A 164 13.29 11.54 -15.06
CA GLU A 164 14.33 10.53 -15.34
C GLU A 164 15.56 10.74 -14.44
N VAL A 165 16.06 11.97 -14.33
CA VAL A 165 17.18 12.32 -13.44
C VAL A 165 16.83 12.07 -11.97
N LEU A 166 15.63 12.43 -11.53
CA LEU A 166 15.16 12.24 -10.16
C LEU A 166 15.17 10.75 -9.78
N TYR A 167 14.59 9.90 -10.60
CA TYR A 167 14.57 8.46 -10.34
C TYR A 167 15.95 7.83 -10.44
N ALA A 168 16.79 8.22 -11.40
CA ALA A 168 18.18 7.75 -11.47
C ALA A 168 18.94 8.06 -10.17
N ARG A 169 18.81 9.28 -9.64
CA ARG A 169 19.42 9.66 -8.35
C ARG A 169 18.82 8.91 -7.17
N ALA A 170 17.50 8.69 -7.17
CA ALA A 170 16.83 7.91 -6.13
C ALA A 170 17.30 6.45 -6.10
N MET A 171 17.47 5.84 -7.27
CA MET A 171 17.99 4.47 -7.43
C MET A 171 19.42 4.36 -6.90
N THR A 172 20.31 5.27 -7.29
CA THR A 172 21.69 5.34 -6.77
C THR A 172 21.71 5.48 -5.25
N LYS A 173 20.89 6.38 -4.70
CA LYS A 173 20.79 6.60 -3.25
C LYS A 173 20.34 5.35 -2.50
N LEU A 174 19.41 4.57 -3.06
CA LEU A 174 19.00 3.30 -2.45
C LEU A 174 20.14 2.27 -2.52
N TRP A 175 20.78 2.15 -3.67
CA TRP A 175 21.87 1.19 -3.89
C TRP A 175 23.08 1.43 -2.98
N GLU A 176 23.43 2.69 -2.72
CA GLU A 176 24.46 3.04 -1.74
C GLU A 176 24.11 2.58 -0.32
N LYS A 177 22.84 2.71 0.08
CA LYS A 177 22.38 2.19 1.38
C LYS A 177 22.46 0.67 1.43
N ILE A 178 22.01 -0.01 0.38
CA ILE A 178 22.10 -1.47 0.25
C ILE A 178 23.57 -1.92 0.38
N THR A 179 24.49 -1.28 -0.33
CA THR A 179 25.93 -1.58 -0.28
C THR A 179 26.48 -1.45 1.15
N ARG A 180 26.10 -0.37 1.86
CA ARG A 180 26.49 -0.16 3.27
C ARG A 180 25.91 -1.23 4.19
N LEU A 181 24.64 -1.58 4.01
CA LEU A 181 23.96 -2.62 4.80
C LEU A 181 24.55 -4.01 4.53
N ARG A 182 24.94 -4.30 3.29
CA ARG A 182 25.59 -5.56 2.92
C ARG A 182 26.89 -5.79 3.70
N ALA A 183 27.62 -4.75 4.07
CA ALA A 183 28.85 -4.88 4.84
C ALA A 183 28.64 -5.28 6.32
N ILE A 184 27.41 -5.18 6.85
CA ILE A 184 27.12 -5.45 8.27
C ILE A 184 26.91 -6.95 8.49
N GLU A 185 27.80 -7.60 9.23
CA GLU A 185 27.70 -9.02 9.59
C GLU A 185 26.45 -9.28 10.45
N GLY A 186 25.78 -10.41 10.24
CA GLY A 186 24.59 -10.81 11.01
C GLY A 186 23.31 -10.00 10.75
N LEU A 187 23.35 -8.98 9.89
CA LEU A 187 22.17 -8.16 9.58
C LEU A 187 21.03 -9.00 8.99
N ARG A 188 19.81 -8.74 9.48
CA ARG A 188 18.54 -9.22 8.93
C ARG A 188 17.59 -8.04 8.81
N ILE A 189 17.00 -7.83 7.63
CA ILE A 189 16.11 -6.70 7.37
C ILE A 189 14.94 -7.12 6.47
N ALA A 190 13.77 -6.56 6.75
CA ALA A 190 12.56 -6.72 5.94
C ALA A 190 12.04 -5.35 5.47
N ASP A 191 11.34 -5.31 4.35
CA ASP A 191 10.57 -4.13 3.93
C ASP A 191 9.29 -4.00 4.76
N PHE A 192 9.02 -2.81 5.26
CA PHE A 192 7.78 -2.41 5.95
C PHE A 192 7.27 -1.04 5.45
N GLY A 193 7.51 -0.76 4.17
CA GLY A 193 7.30 0.55 3.55
C GLY A 193 5.89 0.85 3.05
N THR A 194 5.00 -0.14 2.95
CA THR A 194 3.74 -0.08 2.15
C THR A 194 2.93 1.19 2.39
N ARG A 195 2.53 1.44 3.65
CA ARG A 195 1.64 2.57 4.01
C ARG A 195 2.20 3.97 3.75
N ARG A 196 3.51 4.10 3.52
CA ARG A 196 4.22 5.38 3.27
C ARG A 196 5.09 5.33 2.02
N ARG A 197 4.84 4.37 1.13
CA ARG A 197 5.60 4.23 -0.11
C ARG A 197 5.43 5.48 -0.97
N HIS A 198 6.48 5.84 -1.70
CA HIS A 198 6.41 6.90 -2.70
C HIS A 198 5.38 6.56 -3.79
N SER A 199 5.44 5.32 -4.28
CA SER A 199 4.46 4.72 -5.19
C SER A 199 4.59 3.20 -5.13
N PHE A 200 3.58 2.48 -5.65
CA PHE A 200 3.64 1.02 -5.79
C PHE A 200 4.92 0.57 -6.51
N LEU A 201 5.21 1.19 -7.67
CA LEU A 201 6.37 0.81 -8.49
C LEU A 201 7.70 1.14 -7.85
N TRP A 202 7.77 2.22 -7.08
CA TRP A 202 8.98 2.54 -6.36
C TRP A 202 9.25 1.53 -5.23
N GLN A 203 8.20 1.08 -4.53
CA GLN A 203 8.33 0.01 -3.53
C GLN A 203 8.76 -1.30 -4.20
N ASP A 204 8.09 -1.71 -5.28
CA ASP A 204 8.40 -2.93 -6.04
C ASP A 204 9.87 -2.95 -6.49
N TRP A 205 10.34 -1.86 -7.09
CA TRP A 205 11.74 -1.71 -7.48
C TRP A 205 12.69 -1.73 -6.28
N SER A 206 12.33 -1.06 -5.18
CA SER A 206 13.16 -1.03 -3.97
C SER A 206 13.30 -2.41 -3.34
N VAL A 207 12.21 -3.19 -3.30
CA VAL A 207 12.21 -4.57 -2.80
C VAL A 207 13.06 -5.45 -3.70
N GLN A 208 12.92 -5.36 -5.02
CA GLN A 208 13.76 -6.10 -5.96
C GLN A 208 15.25 -5.79 -5.76
N ALA A 209 15.60 -4.50 -5.63
CA ALA A 209 16.97 -4.07 -5.37
C ALA A 209 17.48 -4.62 -4.03
N MET A 210 16.65 -4.70 -2.98
CA MET A 210 17.02 -5.30 -1.71
C MET A 210 17.21 -6.83 -1.80
N ILE A 211 16.38 -7.53 -2.57
CA ILE A 211 16.54 -8.98 -2.82
C ILE A 211 17.90 -9.26 -3.47
N GLU A 212 18.22 -8.58 -4.57
CA GLU A 212 19.50 -8.73 -5.28
C GLU A 212 20.68 -8.19 -4.46
N GLY A 213 20.41 -7.13 -3.72
CA GLY A 213 21.42 -6.31 -3.09
C GLY A 213 21.86 -6.76 -1.70
N LEU A 214 21.01 -7.45 -0.96
CA LEU A 214 21.28 -7.89 0.41
C LEU A 214 21.34 -9.41 0.54
N GLU A 215 20.99 -10.15 -0.52
CA GLU A 215 21.04 -11.61 -0.57
C GLU A 215 20.33 -12.21 0.66
N GLY A 216 20.96 -13.17 1.36
CA GLY A 216 20.39 -13.80 2.56
C GLY A 216 20.15 -12.87 3.76
N LYS A 217 20.49 -11.57 3.68
CA LYS A 217 20.20 -10.59 4.73
C LYS A 217 18.81 -9.97 4.58
N PHE A 218 18.21 -10.01 3.38
CA PHE A 218 16.83 -9.59 3.18
C PHE A 218 15.88 -10.73 3.51
N THR A 219 15.04 -10.54 4.53
CA THR A 219 14.18 -11.61 5.07
C THR A 219 12.77 -11.60 4.49
N GLY A 220 12.38 -10.57 3.74
CA GLY A 220 11.08 -10.46 3.08
C GLY A 220 10.46 -9.06 3.18
N THR A 221 9.18 -8.99 2.88
CA THR A 221 8.33 -7.78 3.00
C THR A 221 7.16 -8.08 3.93
N SER A 222 6.62 -7.07 4.62
CA SER A 222 5.28 -7.16 5.20
C SER A 222 4.28 -7.57 4.16
#